data_AF-C0EHF5-F1
#
_entry.id   AF-C0EHF5-F1
#
_cell.length_a   1.000
_cell.length_b   1.000
_cell.length_c   1.000
_cell.angle_alpha   90.00
_cell.angle_beta   90.00
_cell.angle_gamma   90.00
#
_symmetry.space_group_name_H-M   'P 1'
#
loop_
_entity.id
_entity.type
_entity.pdbx_description
1 polymer ?
#
loop_
_entity_poly.entity_id
_entity_poly.type
_entity_poly.pdbx_seq_one_letter_code
_entity_poly.pdbx_strand_id
1 'polypeptide(L)'
;MGRIGIFGGTFNPVHLGHVSLACQVKQLKQLDRVLIIPTNQPPHKNCTDLADNADRFAMCSLAFGDLDGFEVSDLEFELGGSSYTIVTLLELRRRFPDDELYLIVGGDMILSFDSWKDYQKILKIAVVLAGARNQSEHDEMCDKARQLMQQGGGKVEVIDISVTEMSSTQVRARLQNGSDCAGYLDERVLAYIQDKQLYCGDRFASVRPLVKKLLSPNRYYHSECVARRAEELAERFGADPEKAKLTGLLHDVMKNRTDNYLLQYFDRNAIILSDIEKNSPPLWHSIAGAFFVRQELGIDDADIFCAIRYHTTARANMSVLEKVIYIADCISEDRKFDGVEEERKLAKKSLDKALLHSLRHNIAWLAQAKRPLHPDSIDAYNQLILEG
;
A
#
# COMPACT_ATOMS: atom_id res chain seq x y z
N MET A 1 24.90 15.50 -34.91
CA MET A 1 24.63 14.19 -34.30
C MET A 1 24.70 14.34 -32.81
N GLY A 2 23.57 14.63 -32.18
CA GLY A 2 23.40 14.48 -30.75
C GLY A 2 23.07 13.04 -30.39
N ARG A 3 23.16 12.73 -29.09
CA ARG A 3 22.81 11.43 -28.50
C ARG A 3 21.59 11.60 -27.62
N ILE A 4 20.48 10.97 -28.03
CA ILE A 4 19.19 11.10 -27.36
C ILE A 4 18.85 9.78 -26.68
N GLY A 5 18.75 9.80 -25.35
CA GLY A 5 18.19 8.72 -24.56
C GLY A 5 16.67 8.70 -24.65
N ILE A 6 16.10 7.51 -24.72
CA ILE A 6 14.65 7.28 -24.78
C ILE A 6 14.30 6.33 -23.65
N PHE A 7 13.61 6.84 -22.64
CA PHE A 7 13.22 6.05 -21.49
C PHE A 7 11.69 5.97 -21.40
N GLY A 8 11.16 4.92 -22.03
CA GLY A 8 9.74 4.61 -22.03
C GLY A 8 9.33 3.83 -20.79
N GLY A 9 8.18 4.14 -20.21
CA GLY A 9 7.68 3.44 -19.04
C GLY A 9 6.24 3.79 -18.69
N THR A 10 5.58 2.92 -17.93
CA THR A 10 4.23 3.22 -17.44
C THR A 10 4.23 4.34 -16.40
N PHE A 11 5.27 4.39 -15.55
CA PHE A 11 5.45 5.39 -14.49
C PHE A 11 4.20 5.57 -13.61
N ASN A 12 3.78 4.50 -12.93
CA ASN A 12 2.51 4.47 -12.19
C ASN A 12 2.69 4.14 -10.69
N PRO A 13 3.30 5.01 -9.87
CA PRO A 13 3.92 6.29 -10.23
C PRO A 13 5.39 6.13 -10.68
N VAL A 14 5.98 7.20 -11.22
CA VAL A 14 7.44 7.36 -11.29
C VAL A 14 8.04 7.31 -9.87
N HIS A 15 9.26 6.82 -9.73
CA HIS A 15 9.92 6.66 -8.42
C HIS A 15 11.43 6.88 -8.55
N LEU A 16 12.14 7.03 -7.43
CA LEU A 16 13.57 7.37 -7.41
C LEU A 16 14.46 6.34 -8.11
N GLY A 17 14.05 5.06 -8.12
CA GLY A 17 14.70 4.04 -8.96
C GLY A 17 14.72 4.38 -10.47
N HIS A 18 13.64 4.95 -11.02
CA HIS A 18 13.60 5.39 -12.42
C HIS A 18 14.51 6.61 -12.64
N VAL A 19 14.47 7.58 -11.73
CA VAL A 19 15.29 8.80 -11.80
C VAL A 19 16.78 8.44 -11.76
N SER A 20 17.18 7.58 -10.82
CA SER A 20 18.55 7.09 -10.66
C SER A 20 19.05 6.36 -11.91
N LEU A 21 18.23 5.46 -12.48
CA LEU A 21 18.55 4.77 -13.72
C LEU A 21 18.83 5.76 -14.85
N ALA A 22 17.90 6.68 -15.11
CA ALA A 22 18.01 7.60 -16.24
C ALA A 22 19.21 8.55 -16.09
N CYS A 23 19.51 9.00 -14.86
CA CYS A 23 20.70 9.82 -14.55
C CYS A 23 22.01 9.06 -14.80
N GLN A 24 22.11 7.82 -14.32
CA GLN A 24 23.30 6.99 -14.54
C GLN A 24 23.53 6.71 -16.02
N VAL A 25 22.48 6.38 -16.77
CA VAL A 25 22.61 6.14 -18.22
C VAL A 25 23.03 7.41 -18.96
N LYS A 26 22.42 8.56 -18.66
CA LYS A 26 22.81 9.85 -19.25
C LYS A 26 24.30 10.12 -19.06
N GLN A 27 24.80 9.94 -17.85
CA GLN A 27 26.21 10.17 -17.51
C GLN A 27 27.14 9.16 -18.18
N LEU A 28 26.86 7.85 -18.07
CA LEU A 28 27.72 6.78 -18.59
C LEU A 28 27.83 6.79 -20.11
N LYS A 29 26.76 7.15 -20.81
CA LYS A 29 26.71 7.19 -22.29
C LYS A 29 26.89 8.59 -22.88
N GLN A 30 27.11 9.58 -22.02
CA GLN A 30 27.30 10.98 -22.40
C GLN A 30 26.16 11.44 -23.32
N LEU A 31 24.93 11.19 -22.90
CA LEU A 31 23.74 11.56 -23.66
C LEU A 31 23.52 13.08 -23.49
N ASP A 32 23.27 13.77 -24.60
CA ASP A 32 22.99 15.20 -24.61
C ASP A 32 21.63 15.48 -23.95
N ARG A 33 20.66 14.58 -24.17
CA ARG A 33 19.34 14.64 -23.54
C ARG A 33 18.73 13.25 -23.33
N VAL A 34 17.78 13.15 -22.42
CA VAL A 34 16.94 11.95 -22.22
C VAL A 34 15.47 12.33 -22.26
N LEU A 35 14.73 11.72 -23.19
CA LEU A 35 13.28 11.81 -23.30
C LEU A 35 12.63 10.77 -22.38
N ILE A 36 11.91 11.23 -21.37
CA ILE A 36 11.06 10.41 -20.52
C ILE A 36 9.69 10.31 -21.19
N ILE A 37 9.27 9.11 -21.56
CA ILE A 37 8.05 8.90 -22.36
C ILE A 37 7.07 8.03 -21.58
N PRO A 38 6.10 8.62 -20.86
CA PRO A 38 5.03 7.87 -20.23
C PRO A 38 4.16 7.17 -21.26
N THR A 39 3.91 5.88 -21.07
CA THR A 39 3.11 5.11 -22.03
C THR A 39 1.65 5.54 -22.05
N ASN A 40 1.00 5.65 -23.21
CA ASN A 40 -0.44 5.84 -23.32
C ASN A 40 -1.22 4.61 -22.83
N GLN A 41 -1.14 3.51 -23.57
CA GLN A 41 -1.73 2.23 -23.22
C GLN A 41 -0.65 1.14 -23.31
N PRO A 42 -0.12 0.65 -22.17
CA PRO A 42 0.93 -0.36 -22.21
C PRO A 42 0.40 -1.67 -22.81
N PRO A 43 0.97 -2.18 -23.92
CA PRO A 43 0.41 -3.31 -24.69
C PRO A 43 0.41 -4.65 -23.93
N HIS A 44 1.17 -4.74 -22.83
CA HIS A 44 1.37 -5.96 -22.05
C HIS A 44 0.83 -5.87 -20.60
N LYS A 45 0.08 -4.82 -20.25
CA LYS A 45 -0.45 -4.63 -18.89
C LYS A 45 -1.92 -4.20 -18.90
N ASN A 46 -2.81 -5.09 -18.46
CA ASN A 46 -4.15 -4.71 -18.02
C ASN A 46 -4.04 -4.13 -16.60
N CYS A 47 -3.76 -2.83 -16.50
CA CYS A 47 -3.69 -2.15 -15.21
C CYS A 47 -5.06 -1.59 -14.84
N THR A 48 -5.78 -2.26 -13.92
CA THR A 48 -6.99 -1.71 -13.28
C THR A 48 -6.69 -0.48 -12.42
N ASP A 49 -5.44 -0.31 -12.01
CA ASP A 49 -4.99 0.73 -11.07
C ASP A 49 -4.09 1.77 -11.77
N LEU A 50 -4.26 1.94 -13.09
CA LEU A 50 -3.49 2.92 -13.87
C LEU A 50 -4.01 4.32 -13.58
N ALA A 51 -3.15 5.19 -13.05
CA ALA A 51 -3.47 6.62 -12.98
C ALA A 51 -3.60 7.20 -14.40
N ASP A 52 -4.42 8.24 -14.54
CA ASP A 52 -4.68 8.88 -15.81
C ASP A 52 -3.38 9.37 -16.46
N ASN A 53 -3.39 9.47 -17.80
CA ASN A 53 -2.22 9.92 -18.57
C ASN A 53 -1.70 11.27 -18.08
N ALA A 54 -2.61 12.19 -17.77
CA ALA A 54 -2.27 13.53 -17.28
C ALA A 54 -1.55 13.47 -15.93
N ASP A 55 -2.01 12.63 -15.01
CA ASP A 55 -1.37 12.47 -13.69
C ASP A 55 0.01 11.85 -13.81
N ARG A 56 0.16 10.80 -14.63
CA ARG A 56 1.46 10.15 -14.84
C ARG A 56 2.45 11.09 -15.51
N PHE A 57 1.99 11.90 -16.46
CA PHE A 57 2.82 12.94 -17.06
C PHE A 57 3.24 13.99 -16.03
N ALA A 58 2.29 14.52 -15.25
CA ALA A 58 2.58 15.51 -14.20
C ALA A 58 3.60 14.98 -13.19
N MET A 59 3.43 13.74 -12.72
CA MET A 59 4.39 13.11 -11.82
C MET A 59 5.78 12.94 -12.46
N CYS A 60 5.87 12.56 -13.74
CA CYS A 60 7.14 12.53 -14.46
C CYS A 60 7.76 13.93 -14.59
N SER A 61 6.97 14.95 -14.90
CA SER A 61 7.44 16.34 -15.00
C SER A 61 7.97 16.85 -13.67
N LEU A 62 7.31 16.50 -12.56
CA LEU A 62 7.81 16.82 -11.22
C LEU A 62 9.13 16.10 -10.91
N ALA A 63 9.25 14.82 -11.28
CA ALA A 63 10.45 14.03 -11.00
C ALA A 63 11.67 14.42 -11.85
N PHE A 64 11.47 14.83 -13.10
CA PHE A 64 12.55 15.05 -14.07
C PHE A 64 12.71 16.49 -14.55
N GLY A 65 11.70 17.36 -14.38
CA GLY A 65 11.64 18.67 -15.05
C GLY A 65 12.75 19.66 -14.67
N ASP A 66 13.30 19.54 -13.45
CA ASP A 66 14.42 20.38 -12.99
C ASP A 66 15.79 19.74 -13.24
N LEU A 67 15.84 18.53 -13.79
CA LEU A 67 17.09 17.83 -14.05
C LEU A 67 17.63 18.24 -15.42
N ASP A 68 18.88 18.72 -15.44
CA ASP A 68 19.54 19.14 -16.68
C ASP A 68 19.59 18.00 -17.71
N GLY A 69 19.17 18.31 -18.94
CA GLY A 69 19.13 17.37 -20.06
C GLY A 69 18.06 16.29 -19.96
N PHE A 70 17.00 16.49 -19.17
CA PHE A 70 15.81 15.64 -19.17
C PHE A 70 14.60 16.39 -19.72
N GLU A 71 13.78 15.68 -20.50
CA GLU A 71 12.55 16.22 -21.07
C GLU A 71 11.45 15.16 -20.98
N VAL A 72 10.27 15.54 -20.49
CA VAL A 72 9.11 14.64 -20.44
C VAL A 72 8.27 14.86 -21.69
N SER A 73 8.00 13.79 -22.42
CA SER A 73 7.28 13.84 -23.70
C SER A 73 5.96 13.09 -23.63
N ASP A 74 4.90 13.74 -24.08
CA ASP A 74 3.55 13.20 -24.26
C ASP A 74 3.35 12.53 -25.62
N LEU A 75 4.45 12.26 -26.35
CA LEU A 75 4.44 11.70 -27.71
C LEU A 75 3.50 10.49 -27.87
N GLU A 76 3.52 9.55 -26.93
CA GLU A 76 2.66 8.37 -27.03
C GLU A 76 1.18 8.68 -26.79
N PHE A 77 0.85 9.76 -26.08
CA PHE A 77 -0.52 10.23 -25.95
C PHE A 77 -0.99 10.87 -27.25
N GLU A 78 -0.14 11.64 -27.92
CA GLU A 78 -0.42 12.22 -29.24
C GLU A 78 -0.67 11.14 -30.31
N LEU A 79 0.16 10.08 -30.30
CA LEU A 79 0.03 8.96 -31.23
C LEU A 79 -1.25 8.13 -30.99
N GLY A 80 -1.73 8.10 -29.74
CA GLY A 80 -2.89 7.33 -29.34
C GLY A 80 -2.71 5.80 -29.48
N GLY A 81 -3.75 5.05 -29.12
CA GLY A 81 -3.73 3.58 -29.19
C GLY A 81 -2.66 2.93 -28.29
N SER A 82 -2.29 1.69 -28.63
CA SER A 82 -1.30 0.92 -27.86
C SER A 82 0.13 1.43 -28.09
N SER A 83 0.86 1.59 -26.98
CA SER A 83 2.24 2.07 -26.91
C SER A 83 3.26 1.02 -27.38
N TYR A 84 3.37 0.82 -28.69
CA TYR A 84 4.41 -0.02 -29.26
C TYR A 84 5.70 0.77 -29.49
N THR A 85 6.80 0.37 -28.85
CA THR A 85 8.11 1.03 -28.94
C THR A 85 8.56 1.31 -30.37
N ILE A 86 8.30 0.40 -31.32
CA ILE A 86 8.66 0.63 -32.73
C ILE A 86 7.94 1.85 -33.33
N VAL A 87 6.69 2.10 -32.96
CA VAL A 87 5.92 3.26 -33.46
C VAL A 87 6.53 4.54 -32.91
N THR A 88 6.83 4.56 -31.60
CA THR A 88 7.50 5.67 -30.92
C THR A 88 8.86 5.97 -31.55
N LEU A 89 9.69 4.94 -31.80
CA LEU A 89 11.01 5.12 -32.40
C LEU A 89 10.99 5.60 -33.85
N LEU A 90 10.00 5.16 -34.64
CA LEU A 90 9.84 5.65 -36.02
C LEU A 90 9.48 7.14 -36.04
N GLU A 91 8.59 7.58 -35.15
CA GLU A 91 8.23 8.99 -35.05
C GLU A 91 9.40 9.83 -34.50
N LEU A 92 10.14 9.33 -33.50
CA LEU A 92 11.35 10.00 -33.02
C LEU A 92 12.44 10.07 -34.09
N ARG A 93 12.64 9.02 -34.90
CA ARG A 93 13.57 9.06 -36.04
C ARG A 93 13.15 10.09 -37.09
N ARG A 94 11.85 10.32 -37.26
CA ARG A 94 11.33 11.38 -38.16
C ARG A 94 11.59 12.79 -37.60
N ARG A 95 11.44 12.97 -36.28
CA ARG A 95 11.68 14.25 -35.58
C ARG A 95 13.18 14.57 -35.45
N PHE A 96 14.01 13.54 -35.29
CA PHE A 96 15.46 13.63 -35.08
C PHE A 96 16.22 12.75 -36.10
N PRO A 97 16.22 13.11 -37.39
CA PRO A 97 16.76 12.27 -38.47
C PRO A 97 18.26 12.00 -38.30
N ASP A 98 19.00 13.03 -37.87
CA ASP A 98 20.46 13.01 -37.77
C ASP A 98 20.98 12.64 -36.38
N ASP A 99 20.15 12.28 -35.41
CA ASP A 99 20.61 11.97 -34.05
C ASP A 99 20.71 10.48 -33.78
N GLU A 100 21.61 10.09 -32.89
CA GLU A 100 21.67 8.71 -32.41
C GLU A 100 20.66 8.49 -31.29
N LEU A 101 19.82 7.48 -31.46
CA LEU A 101 18.78 7.13 -30.49
C LEU A 101 19.27 5.98 -29.61
N TYR A 102 19.12 6.15 -28.30
CA TYR A 102 19.50 5.17 -27.29
C TYR A 102 18.26 4.76 -26.49
N LEU A 103 17.73 3.55 -26.71
CA LEU A 103 16.57 3.04 -26.00
C LEU A 103 17.00 2.46 -24.65
N ILE A 104 16.57 3.07 -23.56
CA ILE A 104 16.88 2.64 -22.19
C ILE A 104 15.83 1.62 -21.74
N VAL A 105 16.27 0.41 -21.37
CA VAL A 105 15.40 -0.66 -20.87
C VAL A 105 15.94 -1.23 -19.55
N GLY A 106 15.02 -1.71 -18.71
CA GLY A 106 15.38 -2.49 -17.52
C GLY A 106 15.88 -3.90 -17.87
N GLY A 107 16.63 -4.52 -16.96
CA GLY A 107 17.16 -5.89 -17.15
C GLY A 107 16.08 -6.95 -17.38
N ASP A 108 14.93 -6.84 -16.73
CA ASP A 108 13.78 -7.73 -16.94
C ASP A 108 13.21 -7.63 -18.37
N MET A 109 13.28 -6.45 -18.97
CA MET A 109 12.75 -6.21 -20.32
C MET A 109 13.65 -6.77 -21.42
N ILE A 110 14.98 -6.81 -21.23
CA ILE A 110 15.88 -7.30 -22.29
C ILE A 110 15.77 -8.82 -22.49
N LEU A 111 15.49 -9.58 -21.42
CA LEU A 111 15.35 -11.04 -21.47
C LEU A 111 14.18 -11.49 -22.33
N SER A 112 13.15 -10.65 -22.47
CA SER A 112 11.94 -10.91 -23.28
C SER A 112 11.82 -10.01 -24.52
N PHE A 113 12.88 -9.32 -24.91
CA PHE A 113 12.85 -8.29 -25.96
C PHE A 113 12.46 -8.81 -27.35
N ASP A 114 12.76 -10.07 -27.65
CA ASP A 114 12.39 -10.75 -28.89
C ASP A 114 10.87 -10.96 -29.07
N SER A 115 10.09 -10.79 -28.00
CA SER A 115 8.62 -10.78 -28.07
C SER A 115 8.03 -9.41 -28.48
N TRP A 116 8.85 -8.36 -28.50
CA TRP A 116 8.38 -7.01 -28.81
C TRP A 116 8.03 -6.88 -30.29
N LYS A 117 6.97 -6.11 -30.58
CA LYS A 117 6.52 -5.85 -31.95
C LYS A 117 7.66 -5.26 -32.79
N ASP A 118 8.01 -5.96 -33.87
CA ASP A 118 9.08 -5.56 -34.80
C ASP A 118 10.44 -5.32 -34.10
N TYR A 119 10.81 -6.11 -33.08
CA TYR A 119 12.05 -5.91 -32.31
C TYR A 119 13.31 -5.75 -33.18
N GLN A 120 13.41 -6.47 -34.30
CA GLN A 120 14.54 -6.37 -35.23
C GLN A 120 14.66 -4.98 -35.88
N LYS A 121 13.54 -4.29 -36.12
CA LYS A 121 13.55 -2.90 -36.61
C LYS A 121 13.98 -1.96 -35.49
N ILE A 122 13.54 -2.21 -34.26
CA ILE A 122 13.97 -1.42 -33.09
C ILE A 122 15.50 -1.41 -32.99
N LEU A 123 16.14 -2.58 -33.06
CA LEU A 123 17.60 -2.72 -32.98
C LEU A 123 18.36 -1.97 -34.10
N LYS A 124 17.70 -1.73 -35.24
CA LYS A 124 18.28 -0.97 -36.37
C LYS A 124 18.09 0.54 -36.24
N ILE A 125 17.08 0.98 -35.50
CA ILE A 125 16.74 2.41 -35.34
C ILE A 125 17.44 3.02 -34.12
N ALA A 126 17.65 2.23 -33.06
CA ALA A 126 18.22 2.68 -31.80
C ALA A 126 19.23 1.67 -31.23
N VAL A 127 20.22 2.18 -30.51
CA VAL A 127 21.09 1.38 -29.63
C VAL A 127 20.29 1.05 -28.38
N VAL A 128 20.12 -0.24 -28.07
CA VAL A 128 19.41 -0.65 -26.85
C VAL A 128 20.39 -0.70 -25.69
N LEU A 129 20.09 0.04 -24.63
CA LEU A 129 20.86 0.09 -23.39
C LEU A 129 20.09 -0.67 -22.30
N ALA A 130 20.61 -1.81 -21.88
CA ALA A 130 20.00 -2.64 -20.86
C ALA A 130 20.76 -2.52 -19.53
N GLY A 131 20.06 -2.10 -18.49
CA GLY A 131 20.66 -1.90 -17.17
C GLY A 131 20.63 -3.14 -16.29
N ALA A 132 21.80 -3.66 -15.91
CA ALA A 132 21.95 -4.82 -15.01
C ALA A 132 22.18 -4.38 -13.55
N ARG A 133 21.50 -5.03 -12.60
CA ARG A 133 21.53 -4.64 -11.17
C ARG A 133 22.57 -5.41 -10.36
N ASN A 134 22.98 -6.58 -10.83
CA ASN A 134 23.99 -7.42 -10.20
C ASN A 134 24.76 -8.23 -11.25
N GLN A 135 25.88 -8.86 -10.84
CA GLN A 135 26.74 -9.60 -11.77
C GLN A 135 26.05 -10.78 -12.45
N SER A 136 25.22 -11.52 -11.72
CA SER A 136 24.51 -12.68 -12.30
C SER A 136 23.52 -12.24 -13.39
N GLU A 137 22.80 -11.15 -13.15
CA GLU A 137 21.89 -10.55 -14.12
C GLU A 137 22.66 -9.99 -15.33
N HIS A 138 23.81 -9.36 -15.08
CA HIS A 138 24.69 -8.82 -16.13
C HIS A 138 25.13 -9.91 -17.12
N ASP A 139 25.59 -11.06 -16.62
CA ASP A 139 26.09 -12.15 -17.45
C ASP A 139 24.98 -12.73 -18.33
N GLU A 140 23.79 -12.97 -17.76
CA GLU A 140 22.61 -13.45 -18.50
C GLU A 140 22.16 -12.44 -19.57
N MET A 141 22.12 -11.15 -19.22
CA MET A 141 21.77 -10.08 -20.14
C MET A 141 22.78 -9.96 -21.29
N CYS A 142 24.08 -10.17 -21.02
CA CYS A 142 25.11 -10.16 -22.05
C CYS A 142 24.90 -11.28 -23.08
N ASP A 143 24.55 -12.48 -22.63
CA ASP A 143 24.27 -13.60 -23.51
C ASP A 143 23.04 -13.33 -24.38
N LYS A 144 21.96 -12.82 -23.78
CA LYS A 144 20.76 -12.42 -24.53
C LYS A 144 21.05 -11.28 -25.51
N ALA A 145 21.84 -10.29 -25.12
CA ALA A 145 22.24 -9.18 -25.99
C ALA A 145 23.00 -9.68 -27.24
N ARG A 146 23.94 -10.61 -27.07
CA ARG A 146 24.66 -11.24 -28.20
C ARG A 146 23.69 -11.99 -29.12
N GLN A 147 22.74 -12.73 -28.57
CA GLN A 147 21.72 -13.43 -29.35
C GLN A 147 20.86 -12.46 -30.17
N LEU A 148 20.36 -11.39 -29.55
CA LEU A 148 19.54 -10.37 -30.21
C LEU A 148 20.29 -9.69 -31.36
N MET A 149 21.57 -9.36 -31.15
CA MET A 149 22.42 -8.76 -32.18
C MET A 149 22.68 -9.73 -33.35
N GLN A 150 22.89 -11.02 -33.08
CA GLN A 150 23.09 -12.04 -34.12
C GLN A 150 21.83 -12.25 -34.98
N GLN A 151 20.64 -12.21 -34.36
CA GLN A 151 19.37 -12.51 -35.05
C GLN A 151 18.75 -11.29 -35.73
N GLY A 152 18.78 -10.12 -35.10
CA GLY A 152 18.10 -8.92 -35.58
C GLY A 152 19.00 -7.92 -36.31
N GLY A 153 20.32 -8.01 -36.11
CA GLY A 153 21.27 -6.94 -36.42
C GLY A 153 21.08 -5.73 -35.50
N GLY A 154 22.05 -4.81 -35.46
CA GLY A 154 22.00 -3.62 -34.60
C GLY A 154 22.97 -3.68 -33.41
N LYS A 155 22.70 -2.87 -32.37
CA LYS A 155 23.56 -2.78 -31.17
C LYS A 155 22.73 -2.87 -29.89
N VAL A 156 23.16 -3.77 -29.00
CA VAL A 156 22.65 -3.90 -27.64
C VAL A 156 23.85 -3.81 -26.70
N GLU A 157 23.77 -2.92 -25.72
CA GLU A 157 24.81 -2.74 -24.71
C GLU A 157 24.23 -2.96 -23.32
N VAL A 158 24.87 -3.84 -22.56
CA VAL A 158 24.58 -4.05 -21.15
C VAL A 158 25.44 -3.08 -20.35
N ILE A 159 24.85 -2.40 -19.39
CA ILE A 159 25.54 -1.45 -18.51
C ILE A 159 25.32 -1.81 -17.05
N ASP A 160 26.40 -1.74 -16.28
CA ASP A 160 26.35 -1.88 -14.84
C ASP A 160 25.75 -0.61 -14.23
N ILE A 161 24.67 -0.78 -13.48
CA ILE A 161 23.95 0.31 -12.82
C ILE A 161 23.75 -0.01 -11.34
N SER A 162 24.01 0.98 -10.50
CA SER A 162 23.71 0.91 -9.07
C SER A 162 22.23 1.26 -8.89
N VAL A 163 21.35 0.26 -8.93
CA VAL A 163 19.90 0.49 -8.80
C VAL A 163 19.49 0.33 -7.35
N THR A 164 18.74 1.30 -6.84
CA THR A 164 18.00 1.12 -5.60
C THR A 164 16.79 0.23 -5.88
N GLU A 165 16.72 -0.92 -5.23
CA GLU A 165 15.66 -1.90 -5.45
C GLU A 165 14.29 -1.33 -5.07
N MET A 166 13.54 -0.90 -6.09
CA MET A 166 12.21 -0.29 -5.93
C MET A 166 11.34 -0.65 -7.12
N SER A 167 10.03 -0.78 -6.87
CA SER A 167 9.02 -0.92 -7.92
C SER A 167 7.81 -0.03 -7.65
N SER A 168 7.17 0.46 -8.71
CA SER A 168 5.91 1.20 -8.58
C SER A 168 4.82 0.39 -7.87
N THR A 169 4.83 -0.94 -7.96
CA THR A 169 3.89 -1.81 -7.24
C THR A 169 4.10 -1.73 -5.73
N GLN A 170 5.35 -1.77 -5.25
CA GLN A 170 5.65 -1.57 -3.83
C GLN A 170 5.26 -0.17 -3.36
N VAL A 171 5.50 0.85 -4.18
CA VAL A 171 5.09 2.23 -3.87
C VAL A 171 3.57 2.34 -3.73
N ARG A 172 2.79 1.81 -4.68
CA ARG A 172 1.32 1.83 -4.58
C ARG A 172 0.83 1.07 -3.35
N ALA A 173 1.42 -0.08 -3.02
CA ALA A 173 1.06 -0.82 -1.81
C ALA A 173 1.34 0.00 -0.55
N ARG A 174 2.47 0.69 -0.46
CA ARG A 174 2.79 1.59 0.67
C ARG A 174 1.81 2.76 0.77
N LEU A 175 1.49 3.41 -0.35
CA LEU A 175 0.51 4.50 -0.41
C LEU A 175 -0.88 4.03 0.05
N GLN A 176 -1.32 2.87 -0.44
CA GLN A 176 -2.58 2.22 0.00
C GLN A 176 -2.58 1.89 1.50
N ASN A 177 -1.41 1.54 2.03
CA ASN A 177 -1.22 1.17 3.42
C ASN A 177 -0.96 2.38 4.34
N GLY A 178 -0.83 3.59 3.78
CA GLY A 178 -0.49 4.80 4.56
C GLY A 178 0.91 4.73 5.17
N SER A 179 1.73 3.81 4.68
CA SER A 179 3.13 3.70 5.08
C SER A 179 3.93 4.85 4.49
N ASP A 180 5.00 5.23 5.19
CA ASP A 180 5.92 6.25 4.71
C ASP A 180 6.51 5.86 3.34
N CYS A 181 6.48 6.81 2.41
CA CYS A 181 7.05 6.69 1.06
C CYS A 181 8.27 7.60 0.86
N ALA A 182 8.77 8.24 1.93
CA ALA A 182 10.02 8.96 1.91
C ALA A 182 11.16 8.04 1.44
N GLY A 183 12.01 8.57 0.56
CA GLY A 183 13.08 7.79 -0.07
C GLY A 183 12.64 6.82 -1.16
N TYR A 184 11.34 6.72 -1.48
CA TYR A 184 10.85 6.01 -2.68
C TYR A 184 10.46 6.98 -3.80
N LEU A 185 9.95 8.15 -3.44
CA LEU A 185 9.43 9.16 -4.36
C LEU A 185 10.17 10.49 -4.16
N ASP A 186 10.22 11.30 -5.22
CA ASP A 186 10.49 12.73 -5.09
C ASP A 186 9.39 13.36 -4.22
N GLU A 187 9.76 14.27 -3.32
CA GLU A 187 8.83 14.90 -2.37
C GLU A 187 7.67 15.60 -3.08
N ARG A 188 7.91 16.20 -4.24
CA ARG A 188 6.88 16.88 -5.04
C ARG A 188 5.92 15.88 -5.67
N VAL A 189 6.42 14.71 -6.09
CA VAL A 189 5.58 13.62 -6.60
C VAL A 189 4.71 13.06 -5.47
N LEU A 190 5.28 12.87 -4.28
CA LEU A 190 4.52 12.42 -3.11
C LEU A 190 3.43 13.43 -2.74
N ALA A 191 3.75 14.73 -2.70
CA ALA A 191 2.78 15.78 -2.45
C ALA A 191 1.67 15.81 -3.50
N TYR A 192 2.01 15.64 -4.79
CA TYR A 192 1.02 15.55 -5.88
C TYR A 192 0.07 14.36 -5.70
N ILE A 193 0.61 13.18 -5.38
CA ILE A 193 -0.18 11.97 -5.13
C ILE A 193 -1.15 12.17 -3.97
N GLN A 194 -0.68 12.81 -2.88
CA GLN A 194 -1.50 13.10 -1.71
C GLN A 194 -2.63 14.10 -2.02
N ASP A 195 -2.32 15.19 -2.72
CA ASP A 195 -3.29 16.22 -3.14
C ASP A 195 -4.39 15.63 -4.05
N LYS A 196 -3.99 14.79 -5.01
CA LYS A 196 -4.90 14.14 -5.95
C LYS A 196 -5.55 12.85 -5.42
N GLN A 197 -5.21 12.43 -4.20
CA GLN A 197 -5.62 11.15 -3.61
C GLN A 197 -5.37 9.94 -4.53
N LEU A 198 -4.29 9.99 -5.33
CA LEU A 198 -3.94 8.92 -6.24
C LEU A 198 -3.48 7.69 -5.46
N TYR A 199 -3.85 6.51 -5.95
CA TYR A 199 -3.48 5.23 -5.34
C TYR A 199 -4.02 5.02 -3.91
N CYS A 200 -4.82 5.94 -3.38
CA CYS A 200 -5.57 5.78 -2.14
C CYS A 200 -6.85 4.99 -2.47
N GLY A 201 -6.75 3.67 -2.57
CA GLY A 201 -7.93 2.82 -2.73
C GLY A 201 -8.81 2.86 -1.48
N ASP A 202 -10.11 2.56 -1.65
CA ASP A 202 -11.00 2.27 -0.51
C ASP A 202 -10.42 1.09 0.27
N ARG A 203 -9.73 1.40 1.38
CA ARG A 203 -9.09 0.40 2.26
C ARG A 203 -10.11 -0.58 2.82
N PHE A 204 -11.35 -0.12 3.03
CA PHE A 204 -12.43 -0.98 3.46
C PHE A 204 -12.75 -2.01 2.37
N ALA A 205 -12.89 -1.58 1.12
CA ALA A 205 -13.11 -2.49 0.00
C ALA A 205 -11.95 -3.47 -0.23
N SER A 206 -10.70 -3.04 -0.05
CA SER A 206 -9.52 -3.88 -0.31
C SER A 206 -9.33 -5.00 0.72
N VAL A 207 -9.60 -4.76 2.01
CA VAL A 207 -9.40 -5.78 3.06
C VAL A 207 -10.62 -6.69 3.24
N ARG A 208 -11.81 -6.26 2.82
CA ARG A 208 -13.07 -7.00 3.02
C ARG A 208 -13.07 -8.44 2.49
N PRO A 209 -12.54 -8.75 1.29
CA PRO A 209 -12.43 -10.14 0.81
C PRO A 209 -11.54 -11.01 1.70
N LEU A 210 -10.45 -10.46 2.23
CA LEU A 210 -9.55 -11.15 3.15
C LEU A 210 -10.25 -11.44 4.48
N VAL A 211 -10.88 -10.44 5.09
CA VAL A 211 -11.61 -10.61 6.36
C VAL A 211 -12.70 -11.68 6.23
N LYS A 212 -13.43 -11.70 5.11
CA LYS A 212 -14.43 -12.73 4.79
C LYS A 212 -13.85 -14.15 4.71
N LYS A 213 -12.59 -14.29 4.27
CA LYS A 213 -11.88 -15.58 4.20
C LYS A 213 -11.34 -16.02 5.57
N LEU A 214 -10.99 -15.06 6.44
CA LEU A 214 -10.40 -15.30 7.75
C LEU A 214 -11.42 -15.67 8.82
N LEU A 215 -12.64 -15.13 8.70
CA LEU A 215 -13.70 -15.25 9.69
C LEU A 215 -14.78 -16.25 9.26
N SER A 216 -15.46 -16.84 10.24
CA SER A 216 -16.68 -17.61 9.99
C SER A 216 -17.80 -16.69 9.50
N PRO A 217 -18.84 -17.19 8.80
CA PRO A 217 -19.92 -16.35 8.27
C PRO A 217 -20.58 -15.46 9.33
N ASN A 218 -20.83 -15.99 10.53
CA ASN A 218 -21.42 -15.24 11.63
C ASN A 218 -20.49 -14.15 12.16
N ARG A 219 -19.18 -14.43 12.24
CA ARG A 219 -18.18 -13.49 12.76
C ARG A 219 -17.85 -12.41 11.74
N TYR A 220 -17.86 -12.75 10.46
CA TYR A 220 -17.79 -11.78 9.37
C TYR A 220 -19.01 -10.85 9.38
N TYR A 221 -20.22 -11.40 9.50
CA TYR A 221 -21.43 -10.58 9.64
C TYR A 221 -21.38 -9.64 10.85
N HIS A 222 -20.92 -10.16 12.00
CA HIS A 222 -20.67 -9.35 13.19
C HIS A 222 -19.72 -8.18 12.88
N SER A 223 -18.58 -8.44 12.25
CA SER A 223 -17.61 -7.39 11.89
C SER A 223 -18.20 -6.33 10.94
N GLU A 224 -19.06 -6.72 9.99
CA GLU A 224 -19.76 -5.77 9.13
C GLU A 224 -20.81 -4.94 9.90
N CYS A 225 -21.48 -5.51 10.91
CA CYS A 225 -22.37 -4.76 11.81
C CYS A 225 -21.59 -3.77 12.69
N VAL A 226 -20.43 -4.19 13.22
CA VAL A 226 -19.54 -3.32 14.01
C VAL A 226 -18.98 -2.19 13.15
N ALA A 227 -18.55 -2.47 11.92
CA ALA A 227 -18.09 -1.45 10.97
C ALA A 227 -19.13 -0.34 10.74
N ARG A 228 -20.38 -0.72 10.42
CA ARG A 228 -21.49 0.24 10.24
C ARG A 228 -21.75 1.05 11.51
N ARG A 229 -21.77 0.39 12.67
CA ARG A 229 -22.01 1.06 13.95
C ARG A 229 -20.87 2.01 14.33
N ALA A 230 -19.62 1.63 14.03
CA ALA A 230 -18.44 2.44 14.29
C ALA A 230 -18.43 3.71 13.43
N GLU A 231 -18.79 3.60 12.14
CA GLU A 231 -18.98 4.74 11.23
C GLU A 231 -20.01 5.74 11.80
N GLU A 232 -21.20 5.26 12.17
CA GLU A 232 -22.26 6.10 12.76
C GLU A 232 -21.82 6.80 14.07
N LEU A 233 -21.11 6.09 14.95
CA LEU A 233 -20.63 6.65 16.21
C LEU A 233 -19.49 7.65 15.99
N ALA A 234 -18.61 7.40 15.03
CA ALA A 234 -17.50 8.29 14.70
C ALA A 234 -18.00 9.63 14.16
N GLU A 235 -18.94 9.62 13.22
CA GLU A 235 -19.60 10.83 12.70
C GLU A 235 -20.21 11.66 13.83
N ARG A 236 -20.81 10.99 14.81
CA ARG A 236 -21.50 11.65 15.92
C ARG A 236 -20.57 12.28 16.94
N PHE A 237 -19.49 11.59 17.29
CA PHE A 237 -18.62 11.96 18.41
C PHE A 237 -17.27 12.55 17.98
N GLY A 238 -17.08 12.79 16.68
CA GLY A 238 -15.93 13.51 16.15
C GLY A 238 -14.67 12.66 15.96
N ALA A 239 -14.83 11.37 15.62
CA ALA A 239 -13.75 10.54 15.10
C ALA A 239 -13.86 10.44 13.57
N ASP A 240 -12.78 10.02 12.91
CA ASP A 240 -12.75 9.76 11.47
C ASP A 240 -13.67 8.57 11.11
N PRO A 241 -14.75 8.79 10.33
CA PRO A 241 -15.71 7.73 10.00
C PRO A 241 -15.14 6.59 9.16
N GLU A 242 -14.26 6.89 8.19
CA GLU A 242 -13.64 5.87 7.34
C GLU A 242 -12.68 5.01 8.16
N LYS A 243 -11.87 5.65 9.01
CA LYS A 243 -10.98 4.96 9.95
C LYS A 243 -11.78 4.08 10.91
N ALA A 244 -12.89 4.56 11.45
CA ALA A 244 -13.76 3.79 12.34
C ALA A 244 -14.42 2.60 11.66
N LYS A 245 -14.92 2.79 10.44
CA LYS A 245 -15.50 1.72 9.63
C LYS A 245 -14.49 0.61 9.33
N LEU A 246 -13.28 0.98 8.88
CA LEU A 246 -12.18 0.05 8.63
C LEU A 246 -11.80 -0.72 9.90
N THR A 247 -11.63 -0.01 11.01
CA THR A 247 -11.26 -0.61 12.29
C THR A 247 -12.34 -1.58 12.80
N GLY A 248 -13.62 -1.21 12.64
CA GLY A 248 -14.75 -2.06 13.01
C GLY A 248 -14.81 -3.35 12.18
N LEU A 249 -14.41 -3.32 10.91
CA LEU A 249 -14.29 -4.54 10.09
C LEU A 249 -13.12 -5.44 10.54
N LEU A 250 -12.04 -4.84 11.05
CA LEU A 250 -10.80 -5.54 11.39
C LEU A 250 -10.69 -5.98 12.86
N HIS A 251 -11.50 -5.44 13.77
CA HIS A 251 -11.33 -5.62 15.22
C HIS A 251 -11.24 -7.10 15.66
N ASP A 252 -12.01 -7.97 15.01
CA ASP A 252 -12.12 -9.39 15.31
C ASP A 252 -11.37 -10.27 14.29
N VAL A 253 -10.48 -9.72 13.44
CA VAL A 253 -9.86 -10.42 12.29
C VAL A 253 -9.14 -11.73 12.67
N MET A 254 -8.68 -11.86 13.92
CA MET A 254 -8.02 -13.06 14.44
C MET A 254 -8.94 -13.96 15.29
N LYS A 255 -10.24 -13.67 15.41
CA LYS A 255 -11.16 -14.35 16.34
C LYS A 255 -11.38 -15.83 16.06
N ASN A 256 -11.31 -16.25 14.80
CA ASN A 256 -11.52 -17.64 14.41
C ASN A 256 -10.21 -18.46 14.31
N ARG A 257 -9.07 -17.90 14.74
CA ARG A 257 -7.84 -18.65 14.87
C ARG A 257 -7.88 -19.57 16.09
N THR A 258 -7.14 -20.66 16.02
CA THR A 258 -7.00 -21.59 17.14
C THR A 258 -6.00 -21.06 18.16
N ASP A 259 -6.17 -21.47 19.41
CA ASP A 259 -5.26 -21.13 20.52
C ASP A 259 -3.80 -21.46 20.19
N ASN A 260 -3.53 -22.64 19.61
CA ASN A 260 -2.18 -23.04 19.20
C ASN A 260 -1.62 -22.11 18.11
N TYR A 261 -2.44 -21.72 17.14
CA TYR A 261 -2.02 -20.76 16.11
C TYR A 261 -1.65 -19.42 16.74
N LEU A 262 -2.47 -18.91 17.67
CA LEU A 262 -2.22 -17.63 18.34
C LEU A 262 -0.97 -17.67 19.22
N LEU A 263 -0.73 -18.77 19.95
CA LEU A 263 0.50 -18.95 20.72
C LEU A 263 1.75 -18.94 19.84
N GLN A 264 1.72 -19.65 18.70
CA GLN A 264 2.82 -19.60 17.73
C GLN A 264 2.97 -18.22 17.10
N TYR A 265 1.86 -17.51 16.89
CA TYR A 265 1.86 -16.15 16.36
C TYR A 265 2.56 -15.19 17.34
N PHE A 266 2.27 -15.29 18.63
CA PHE A 266 2.93 -14.47 19.65
C PHE A 266 4.43 -14.74 19.72
N ASP A 267 4.84 -16.00 19.69
CA ASP A 267 6.24 -16.40 19.71
C ASP A 267 7.01 -15.87 18.48
N ARG A 268 6.49 -16.10 17.27
CA ARG A 268 7.12 -15.64 16.01
C ARG A 268 7.26 -14.14 15.91
N ASN A 269 6.34 -13.40 16.52
CA ASN A 269 6.33 -11.94 16.48
C ASN A 269 6.89 -11.28 17.76
N ALA A 270 7.50 -12.07 18.65
CA ALA A 270 8.06 -11.62 19.92
C ALA A 270 7.07 -10.80 20.78
N ILE A 271 5.79 -11.17 20.75
CA ILE A 271 4.74 -10.50 21.52
C ILE A 271 4.71 -11.10 22.93
N ILE A 272 5.03 -10.27 23.92
CA ILE A 272 5.06 -10.68 25.32
C ILE A 272 3.70 -10.43 25.96
N LEU A 273 3.07 -11.51 26.42
CA LEU A 273 1.82 -11.45 27.18
C LEU A 273 2.11 -11.27 28.68
N SER A 274 1.31 -10.45 29.35
CA SER A 274 1.22 -10.40 30.81
C SER A 274 0.67 -11.72 31.37
N ASP A 275 0.82 -11.95 32.66
CA ASP A 275 0.32 -13.18 33.28
C ASP A 275 -1.22 -13.28 33.21
N ILE A 276 -1.93 -12.16 33.21
CA ILE A 276 -3.39 -12.15 33.04
C ILE A 276 -3.76 -12.51 31.60
N GLU A 277 -3.06 -11.95 30.61
CA GLU A 277 -3.31 -12.26 29.19
C GLU A 277 -2.97 -13.71 28.87
N LYS A 278 -1.86 -14.26 29.38
CA LYS A 278 -1.51 -15.68 29.23
C LYS A 278 -2.62 -16.60 29.76
N ASN A 279 -3.29 -16.20 30.82
CA ASN A 279 -4.36 -16.98 31.45
C ASN A 279 -5.77 -16.58 30.97
N SER A 280 -5.88 -15.74 29.94
CA SER A 280 -7.16 -15.27 29.39
C SER A 280 -7.21 -15.43 27.85
N PRO A 281 -7.32 -16.66 27.33
CA PRO A 281 -7.39 -16.93 25.88
C PRO A 281 -8.39 -16.07 25.09
N PRO A 282 -9.58 -15.71 25.64
CA PRO A 282 -10.52 -14.83 24.93
C PRO A 282 -9.99 -13.44 24.57
N LEU A 283 -8.88 -12.98 25.16
CA LEU A 283 -8.25 -11.69 24.85
C LEU A 283 -7.28 -11.78 23.66
N TRP A 284 -6.76 -12.97 23.36
CA TRP A 284 -5.66 -13.16 22.42
C TRP A 284 -5.95 -12.66 21.01
N HIS A 285 -7.20 -12.73 20.55
CA HIS A 285 -7.56 -12.27 19.20
C HIS A 285 -7.36 -10.75 19.06
N SER A 286 -7.65 -9.97 20.09
CA SER A 286 -7.50 -8.51 20.06
C SER A 286 -6.03 -8.11 20.03
N ILE A 287 -5.20 -8.82 20.79
CA ILE A 287 -3.74 -8.64 20.81
C ILE A 287 -3.16 -9.01 19.45
N ALA A 288 -3.38 -10.25 19.00
CA ALA A 288 -2.86 -10.74 17.72
C ALA A 288 -3.43 -9.92 16.54
N GLY A 289 -4.68 -9.51 16.60
CA GLY A 289 -5.35 -8.72 15.56
C GLY A 289 -4.68 -7.38 15.33
N ALA A 290 -4.30 -6.66 16.40
CA ALA A 290 -3.61 -5.39 16.29
C ALA A 290 -2.26 -5.53 15.56
N PHE A 291 -1.47 -6.56 15.91
CA PHE A 291 -0.19 -6.84 15.25
C PHE A 291 -0.38 -7.35 13.81
N PHE A 292 -1.37 -8.21 13.57
CA PHE A 292 -1.71 -8.71 12.23
C PHE A 292 -2.04 -7.57 11.27
N VAL A 293 -2.87 -6.62 11.71
CA VAL A 293 -3.25 -5.45 10.90
C VAL A 293 -2.02 -4.58 10.57
N ARG A 294 -1.15 -4.33 11.54
CA ARG A 294 0.09 -3.55 11.31
C ARG A 294 1.08 -4.29 10.41
N GLN A 295 1.37 -5.55 10.69
CA GLN A 295 2.49 -6.28 10.09
C GLN A 295 2.10 -6.97 8.77
N GLU A 296 0.92 -7.58 8.70
CA GLU A 296 0.50 -8.35 7.52
C GLU A 296 -0.34 -7.52 6.55
N LEU A 297 -1.18 -6.60 7.06
CA LEU A 297 -1.95 -5.70 6.19
C LEU A 297 -1.22 -4.38 5.91
N GLY A 298 -0.10 -4.12 6.60
CA GLY A 298 0.68 -2.89 6.45
C GLY A 298 -0.02 -1.63 6.96
N ILE A 299 -1.14 -1.76 7.67
CA ILE A 299 -1.90 -0.63 8.19
C ILE A 299 -1.23 -0.15 9.48
N ASP A 300 -0.27 0.75 9.35
CA ASP A 300 0.50 1.30 10.47
C ASP A 300 -0.08 2.63 10.96
N ASP A 301 -1.28 2.55 11.53
CA ASP A 301 -1.95 3.67 12.19
C ASP A 301 -2.09 3.37 13.69
N ALA A 302 -1.56 4.27 14.53
CA ALA A 302 -1.54 4.09 15.98
C ALA A 302 -2.94 4.03 16.61
N ASP A 303 -3.90 4.82 16.09
CA ASP A 303 -5.27 4.82 16.58
C ASP A 303 -5.97 3.50 16.24
N ILE A 304 -5.82 3.01 14.99
CA ILE A 304 -6.37 1.72 14.55
C ILE A 304 -5.77 0.60 15.41
N PHE A 305 -4.45 0.59 15.59
CA PHE A 305 -3.76 -0.43 16.38
C PHE A 305 -4.29 -0.47 17.81
N CYS A 306 -4.35 0.67 18.49
CA CYS A 306 -4.84 0.75 19.87
C CYS A 306 -6.32 0.37 19.97
N ALA A 307 -7.16 0.84 19.04
CA ALA A 307 -8.58 0.49 19.01
C ALA A 307 -8.80 -1.02 18.87
N ILE A 308 -8.04 -1.72 18.02
CA ILE A 308 -8.10 -3.18 17.93
C ILE A 308 -7.51 -3.83 19.18
N ARG A 309 -6.36 -3.36 19.67
CA ARG A 309 -5.65 -3.97 20.82
C ARG A 309 -6.48 -3.93 22.10
N TYR A 310 -7.27 -2.88 22.31
CA TYR A 310 -7.96 -2.60 23.56
C TYR A 310 -9.49 -2.69 23.46
N HIS A 311 -10.07 -3.11 22.32
CA HIS A 311 -11.54 -3.22 22.22
C HIS A 311 -12.15 -4.24 23.20
N THR A 312 -11.38 -5.22 23.71
CA THR A 312 -11.89 -6.22 24.65
C THR A 312 -11.72 -5.81 26.11
N THR A 313 -10.65 -5.07 26.43
CA THR A 313 -10.27 -4.72 27.80
C THR A 313 -10.64 -3.29 28.17
N ALA A 314 -10.86 -2.41 27.18
CA ALA A 314 -10.67 -0.96 27.34
C ALA A 314 -9.25 -0.64 27.86
N ARG A 315 -9.01 0.63 28.18
CA ARG A 315 -7.88 1.09 28.99
C ARG A 315 -8.11 2.53 29.48
N ALA A 316 -7.31 2.99 30.43
CA ALA A 316 -7.27 4.42 30.74
C ALA A 316 -6.81 5.24 29.52
N ASN A 317 -7.34 6.46 29.40
CA ASN A 317 -7.01 7.45 28.37
C ASN A 317 -7.25 6.95 26.94
N MET A 318 -8.38 6.27 26.72
CA MET A 318 -8.81 5.87 25.37
C MET A 318 -9.09 7.09 24.50
N SER A 319 -8.62 7.05 23.25
CA SER A 319 -9.00 7.98 22.20
C SER A 319 -10.48 7.86 21.87
N VAL A 320 -11.03 8.85 21.14
CA VAL A 320 -12.41 8.79 20.66
C VAL A 320 -12.62 7.54 19.79
N LEU A 321 -11.67 7.18 18.94
CA LEU A 321 -11.76 5.98 18.10
C LEU A 321 -11.80 4.70 18.94
N GLU A 322 -10.94 4.57 19.95
CA GLU A 322 -10.94 3.40 20.84
C GLU A 322 -12.31 3.24 21.52
N LYS A 323 -12.88 4.34 22.04
CA LYS A 323 -14.21 4.34 22.65
C LYS A 323 -15.29 3.97 21.64
N VAL A 324 -15.21 4.50 20.42
CA VAL A 324 -16.13 4.18 19.31
C VAL A 324 -16.12 2.68 19.01
N ILE A 325 -14.95 2.07 18.87
CA ILE A 325 -14.82 0.65 18.51
C ILE A 325 -15.28 -0.26 19.63
N TYR A 326 -14.91 0.04 20.88
CA TYR A 326 -15.38 -0.71 22.05
C TYR A 326 -16.91 -0.72 22.10
N ILE A 327 -17.54 0.47 22.02
CA ILE A 327 -19.00 0.58 22.10
C ILE A 327 -19.68 -0.01 20.88
N ALA A 328 -19.11 0.15 19.68
CA ALA A 328 -19.66 -0.43 18.46
C ALA A 328 -19.74 -1.95 18.54
N ASP A 329 -18.72 -2.63 19.09
CA ASP A 329 -18.74 -4.08 19.33
C ASP A 329 -19.84 -4.50 20.34
N CYS A 330 -20.03 -3.72 21.40
CA CYS A 330 -21.06 -3.99 22.40
C CYS A 330 -22.48 -3.82 21.84
N ILE A 331 -22.72 -2.79 21.03
CA ILE A 331 -24.09 -2.38 20.65
C ILE A 331 -24.51 -2.73 19.22
N SER A 332 -23.64 -3.40 18.45
CA SER A 332 -23.90 -3.77 17.06
C SER A 332 -25.25 -4.49 16.89
N GLU A 333 -25.84 -4.37 15.70
CA GLU A 333 -27.23 -4.81 15.44
C GLU A 333 -27.46 -6.31 15.71
N ASP A 334 -26.40 -7.12 15.59
CA ASP A 334 -26.43 -8.56 15.80
C ASP A 334 -26.33 -8.97 17.29
N ARG A 335 -25.97 -8.05 18.19
CA ARG A 335 -25.87 -8.32 19.63
C ARG A 335 -27.23 -8.42 20.30
N LYS A 336 -27.42 -9.49 21.07
CA LYS A 336 -28.63 -9.82 21.83
C LYS A 336 -28.25 -10.32 23.22
N PHE A 337 -28.18 -9.42 24.20
CA PHE A 337 -27.95 -9.75 25.61
C PHE A 337 -28.75 -8.81 26.51
N ASP A 338 -28.92 -9.18 27.77
CA ASP A 338 -29.66 -8.38 28.75
C ASP A 338 -28.94 -7.05 29.03
N GLY A 339 -29.62 -5.92 28.87
CA GLY A 339 -29.03 -4.58 29.00
C GLY A 339 -28.56 -3.92 27.69
N VAL A 340 -28.49 -4.63 26.56
CA VAL A 340 -28.01 -4.05 25.27
C VAL A 340 -28.82 -2.84 24.81
N GLU A 341 -30.13 -2.82 25.08
CA GLU A 341 -31.01 -1.69 24.73
C GLU A 341 -30.74 -0.44 25.60
N GLU A 342 -30.33 -0.64 26.85
CA GLU A 342 -29.90 0.47 27.72
C GLU A 342 -28.57 1.03 27.23
N GLU A 343 -27.62 0.17 26.90
CA GLU A 343 -26.31 0.57 26.36
C GLU A 343 -26.46 1.31 25.01
N ARG A 344 -27.32 0.81 24.11
CA ARG A 344 -27.71 1.51 22.86
C ARG A 344 -28.29 2.91 23.12
N LYS A 345 -29.08 3.09 24.18
CA LYS A 345 -29.63 4.41 24.56
C LYS A 345 -28.55 5.34 25.12
N LEU A 346 -27.62 4.81 25.93
CA LEU A 346 -26.50 5.57 26.48
C LEU A 346 -25.52 6.01 25.39
N ALA A 347 -25.18 5.11 24.47
CA ALA A 347 -24.28 5.36 23.36
C ALA A 347 -24.79 6.46 22.40
N LYS A 348 -26.11 6.71 22.37
CA LYS A 348 -26.67 7.87 21.64
C LYS A 348 -26.38 9.22 22.31
N LYS A 349 -26.02 9.23 23.59
CA LYS A 349 -25.82 10.45 24.39
C LYS A 349 -24.36 10.70 24.71
N SER A 350 -23.61 9.66 25.07
CA SER A 350 -22.23 9.78 25.51
C SER A 350 -21.52 8.43 25.40
N LEU A 351 -20.36 8.41 24.74
CA LEU A 351 -19.47 7.25 24.70
C LEU A 351 -19.02 6.86 26.10
N ASP A 352 -18.66 7.83 26.94
CA ASP A 352 -18.16 7.59 28.30
C ASP A 352 -19.21 6.95 29.20
N LYS A 353 -20.47 7.41 29.13
CA LYS A 353 -21.57 6.80 29.91
C LYS A 353 -21.87 5.38 29.46
N ALA A 354 -21.80 5.11 28.16
CA ALA A 354 -21.98 3.76 27.62
C ALA A 354 -20.80 2.85 28.03
N LEU A 355 -19.57 3.35 27.95
CA LEU A 355 -18.35 2.63 28.31
C LEU A 355 -18.33 2.29 29.79
N LEU A 356 -18.69 3.24 30.65
CA LEU A 356 -18.82 3.00 32.10
C LEU A 356 -19.87 1.93 32.41
N HIS A 357 -21.02 1.98 31.73
CA HIS A 357 -22.07 0.97 31.90
C HIS A 357 -21.56 -0.44 31.52
N SER A 358 -20.89 -0.54 30.36
CA SER A 358 -20.31 -1.78 29.84
C SER A 358 -19.23 -2.35 30.75
N LEU A 359 -18.27 -1.52 31.18
CA LEU A 359 -17.19 -1.90 32.08
C LEU A 359 -17.73 -2.38 33.43
N ARG A 360 -18.71 -1.68 34.01
CA ARG A 360 -19.34 -2.09 35.26
C ARG A 360 -19.97 -3.47 35.14
N HIS A 361 -20.68 -3.74 34.05
CA HIS A 361 -21.28 -5.05 33.79
C HIS A 361 -20.21 -6.15 33.66
N ASN A 362 -19.20 -5.92 32.82
CA ASN A 362 -18.14 -6.90 32.56
C ASN A 362 -17.29 -7.21 33.80
N ILE A 363 -16.90 -6.18 34.56
CA ILE A 363 -16.15 -6.34 35.81
C ILE A 363 -16.96 -7.14 36.83
N ALA A 364 -18.24 -6.80 37.03
CA ALA A 364 -19.10 -7.50 37.97
C ALA A 364 -19.26 -8.98 37.58
N TRP A 365 -19.47 -9.26 36.29
CA TRP A 365 -19.60 -10.62 35.77
C TRP A 365 -18.32 -11.44 35.98
N LEU A 366 -17.15 -10.90 35.63
CA LEU A 366 -15.86 -11.58 35.81
C LEU A 366 -15.56 -11.84 37.28
N ALA A 367 -15.83 -10.85 38.16
CA ALA A 367 -15.62 -10.98 39.60
C ALA A 367 -16.53 -12.06 40.21
N GLN A 368 -17.82 -12.09 39.84
CA GLN A 368 -18.76 -13.13 40.26
C GLN A 368 -18.31 -14.52 39.78
N ALA A 369 -17.78 -14.60 38.56
CA ALA A 369 -17.24 -15.83 37.99
C ALA A 369 -15.83 -16.21 38.52
N LYS A 370 -15.26 -15.44 39.45
CA LYS A 370 -13.90 -15.61 40.00
C LYS A 370 -12.82 -15.68 38.91
N ARG A 371 -12.98 -14.89 37.85
CA ARG A 371 -11.99 -14.78 36.76
C ARG A 371 -11.07 -13.58 36.99
N PRO A 372 -9.83 -13.61 36.47
CA PRO A 372 -8.92 -12.46 36.54
C PRO A 372 -9.54 -11.21 35.90
N LEU A 373 -9.34 -10.06 36.55
CA LEU A 373 -9.70 -8.74 36.02
C LEU A 373 -8.47 -8.11 35.42
N HIS A 374 -8.53 -7.68 34.15
CA HIS A 374 -7.42 -7.02 33.50
C HIS A 374 -7.22 -5.61 34.10
N PRO A 375 -5.97 -5.20 34.44
CA PRO A 375 -5.70 -3.88 35.01
C PRO A 375 -6.24 -2.74 34.16
N ASP A 376 -6.05 -2.81 32.84
CA ASP A 376 -6.61 -1.81 31.90
C ASP A 376 -8.12 -1.57 32.08
N SER A 377 -8.91 -2.62 32.30
CA SER A 377 -10.37 -2.48 32.52
C SER A 377 -10.67 -1.76 33.83
N ILE A 378 -9.89 -2.04 34.88
CA ILE A 378 -10.03 -1.40 36.20
C ILE A 378 -9.62 0.06 36.13
N ASP A 379 -8.51 0.36 35.46
CA ASP A 379 -7.99 1.71 35.29
C ASP A 379 -8.96 2.56 34.45
N ALA A 380 -9.50 2.00 33.36
CA ALA A 380 -10.54 2.64 32.55
C ALA A 380 -11.80 2.95 33.38
N TYR A 381 -12.26 1.98 34.16
CA TYR A 381 -13.43 2.16 35.03
C TYR A 381 -13.18 3.26 36.07
N ASN A 382 -12.04 3.22 36.76
CA ASN A 382 -11.70 4.20 37.79
C ASN A 382 -11.60 5.61 37.21
N GLN A 383 -10.95 5.76 36.04
CA GLN A 383 -10.88 7.05 35.36
C GLN A 383 -12.27 7.63 35.08
N LEU A 384 -13.17 6.84 34.48
CA LEU A 384 -14.53 7.29 34.15
C LEU A 384 -15.35 7.67 35.39
N ILE A 385 -15.09 7.05 36.54
CA ILE A 385 -15.72 7.40 37.81
C ILE A 385 -15.14 8.69 38.41
N LEU A 386 -13.84 8.94 38.23
CA LEU A 386 -13.17 10.13 38.78
C LEU A 386 -13.39 11.39 37.92
N GLU A 387 -13.60 11.22 36.62
CA GLU A 387 -13.83 12.32 35.66
C GLU A 387 -15.32 12.69 35.50
N GLY A 388 -16.23 11.80 35.90
CA GLY A 388 -17.69 11.96 35.80
C GLY A 388 -18.35 12.42 37.10
#